data_AF-A0A9W9W5L8-F1
#
_entry.id   AF-A0A9W9W5L8-F1
#
_cell.length_a   1.000
_cell.length_b   1.000
_cell.length_c   1.000
_cell.angle_alpha   90.00
_cell.angle_beta   90.00
_cell.angle_gamma   90.00
#
_symmetry.space_group_name_H-M   'P 1'
#
loop_
_entity.id
_entity.type
_entity.pdbx_description
1 polymer ?
#
loop_
_entity_poly.entity_id
_entity_poly.type
_entity_poly.pdbx_seq_one_letter_code
_entity_poly.pdbx_strand_id
1 'polypeptide(L)'
;MAKAENDLQSMLSKGLDPKELPCNIPSDQVLQHVVDVRERAYSVFPYPCIGSFRFLDLSIPQSPVYTEVLQRLKSGEKLLDVYDGVPSENIYASDLRRDFFDIGYDLFADRETLNCDFIVADIFDPNSDLVKKLTGKAGRTDPEDPDDKENAPGNYRHDLDTWKRMWEQVEMETGTRWKVDSWREDWQGVDKGFDKYHANVESFKLRFVVRRLK
;
A
#
# COMPACT_ATOMS: atom_id res chain seq x y z
N MET A 1 26.09 1.84 2.42
CA MET A 1 26.32 0.75 1.45
C MET A 1 26.02 -0.62 2.06
N ALA A 2 26.74 -1.07 3.10
CA ALA A 2 26.52 -2.41 3.71
C ALA A 2 25.06 -2.75 4.12
N LYS A 3 24.26 -1.78 4.58
CA LYS A 3 22.85 -2.01 4.93
C LYS A 3 21.97 -2.27 3.70
N ALA A 4 22.11 -1.46 2.65
CA ALA A 4 21.33 -1.60 1.42
C ALA A 4 21.67 -2.92 0.70
N GLU A 5 22.95 -3.32 0.71
CA GLU A 5 23.39 -4.63 0.19
C GLU A 5 22.77 -5.78 0.98
N ASN A 6 22.77 -5.71 2.32
CA ASN A 6 22.12 -6.72 3.16
C ASN A 6 20.60 -6.79 2.93
N ASP A 7 19.94 -5.63 2.81
CA ASP A 7 18.50 -5.53 2.54
C ASP A 7 18.17 -6.13 1.15
N LEU A 8 19.01 -5.86 0.15
CA LEU A 8 18.89 -6.41 -1.21
C LEU A 8 19.09 -7.94 -1.21
N GLN A 9 20.09 -8.45 -0.50
CA GLN A 9 20.31 -9.89 -0.36
C GLN A 9 19.15 -10.59 0.37
N SER A 10 18.60 -9.96 1.41
CA SER A 10 17.40 -10.46 2.09
C SER A 10 16.20 -10.52 1.14
N MET A 11 16.00 -9.50 0.32
CA MET A 11 14.95 -9.47 -0.70
C MET A 11 15.12 -10.58 -1.74
N LEU A 12 16.32 -10.72 -2.34
CA LEU A 12 16.62 -11.78 -3.32
C LEU A 12 16.38 -13.18 -2.72
N SER A 13 16.76 -13.39 -1.46
CA SER A 13 16.54 -14.68 -0.77
C SER A 13 15.06 -15.04 -0.57
N LYS A 14 14.16 -14.06 -0.65
CA LYS A 14 12.70 -14.24 -0.56
C LYS A 14 12.06 -14.53 -1.92
N GLY A 15 12.87 -14.70 -2.97
CA GLY A 15 12.39 -15.02 -4.32
C GLY A 15 11.88 -13.81 -5.11
N LEU A 16 12.14 -12.60 -4.63
CA LEU A 16 11.89 -11.37 -5.38
C LEU A 16 13.10 -11.11 -6.27
N ASP A 17 12.99 -11.34 -7.59
CA ASP A 17 14.04 -10.99 -8.55
C ASP A 17 13.69 -9.67 -9.24
N PRO A 18 14.47 -8.59 -9.04
CA PRO A 18 14.29 -7.33 -9.76
C PRO A 18 14.22 -7.50 -11.28
N LYS A 19 14.87 -8.52 -11.85
CA LYS A 19 14.84 -8.78 -13.30
C LYS A 19 13.46 -9.16 -13.83
N GLU A 20 12.56 -9.59 -12.96
CA GLU A 20 11.17 -9.89 -13.31
C GLU A 20 10.26 -8.66 -13.17
N LEU A 21 10.79 -7.50 -12.77
CA LEU A 21 10.04 -6.26 -12.69
C LEU A 21 9.55 -5.87 -14.10
N PRO A 22 8.23 -5.64 -14.29
CA PRO A 22 7.68 -5.23 -15.59
C PRO A 22 8.02 -3.76 -15.86
N CYS A 23 9.29 -3.50 -16.17
CA CYS A 23 9.83 -2.17 -16.46
C CYS A 23 10.51 -2.15 -17.83
N ASN A 24 10.66 -0.96 -18.41
CA ASN A 24 11.31 -0.77 -19.70
C ASN A 24 12.85 -0.63 -19.58
N ILE A 25 13.46 -1.27 -18.58
CA ILE A 25 14.89 -1.23 -18.31
C ILE A 25 15.55 -2.54 -18.78
N PRO A 26 16.73 -2.49 -19.45
CA PRO A 26 17.47 -3.70 -19.83
C PRO A 26 17.76 -4.60 -18.62
N SER A 27 17.54 -5.91 -18.75
CA SER A 27 17.58 -6.87 -17.63
C SER A 27 18.93 -6.96 -16.91
N ASP A 28 20.02 -6.60 -17.58
CA ASP A 28 21.37 -6.48 -17.01
C ASP A 28 21.58 -5.22 -16.17
N GLN A 29 20.72 -4.21 -16.34
CA GLN A 29 20.77 -2.92 -15.65
C GLN A 29 19.74 -2.80 -14.52
N VAL A 30 18.68 -3.61 -14.52
CA VAL A 30 17.56 -3.50 -13.57
C VAL A 30 18.01 -3.56 -12.11
N LEU A 31 18.97 -4.43 -11.78
CA LEU A 31 19.43 -4.57 -10.39
C LEU A 31 20.04 -3.27 -9.85
N GLN A 32 20.97 -2.68 -10.61
CA GLN A 32 21.61 -1.42 -10.22
C GLN A 32 20.60 -0.28 -10.20
N HIS A 33 19.72 -0.22 -11.21
CA HIS A 33 18.65 0.76 -11.29
C HIS A 33 17.75 0.75 -10.06
N VAL A 34 17.30 -0.43 -9.62
CA VAL A 34 16.48 -0.61 -8.42
C VAL A 34 17.19 -0.12 -7.16
N VAL A 35 18.49 -0.38 -7.02
CA VAL A 35 19.29 0.11 -5.89
C VAL A 35 19.35 1.64 -5.91
N ASP A 36 19.62 2.24 -7.07
CA ASP A 36 19.73 3.69 -7.22
C ASP A 36 18.38 4.39 -6.97
N VAL A 37 17.28 3.83 -7.50
CA VAL A 37 15.91 4.27 -7.20
C VAL A 37 15.62 4.21 -5.71
N ARG A 38 15.97 3.10 -5.04
CA ARG A 38 15.77 2.94 -3.60
C ARG A 38 16.53 4.02 -2.82
N GLU A 39 17.78 4.31 -3.15
CA GLU A 39 18.56 5.35 -2.45
C GLU A 39 17.96 6.74 -2.64
N ARG A 40 17.48 7.07 -3.85
CA ARG A 40 16.77 8.33 -4.11
C ARG A 40 15.47 8.42 -3.30
N ALA A 41 14.66 7.37 -3.31
CA ALA A 41 13.41 7.29 -2.56
C ALA A 41 13.65 7.42 -1.06
N TYR A 42 14.67 6.73 -0.54
CA TYR A 42 15.02 6.77 0.88
C TYR A 42 15.53 8.15 1.33
N SER A 43 16.14 8.90 0.41
CA SER A 43 16.60 10.28 0.64
C SER A 43 15.44 11.29 0.69
N VAL A 44 14.36 11.05 -0.04
CA VAL A 44 13.11 11.82 0.06
C VAL A 44 12.48 11.62 1.44
N PHE A 45 12.28 10.36 1.83
CA PHE A 45 11.89 10.01 3.18
C PHE A 45 12.25 8.55 3.49
N PRO A 46 12.88 8.27 4.65
CA PRO A 46 13.45 6.95 4.94
C PRO A 46 12.40 5.95 5.45
N TYR A 47 11.28 5.78 4.74
CA TYR A 47 10.26 4.79 5.13
C TYR A 47 10.86 3.38 5.21
N PRO A 48 10.57 2.61 6.28
CA PRO A 48 11.10 1.25 6.42
C PRO A 48 10.81 0.35 5.22
N CYS A 49 9.63 0.49 4.61
CA CYS A 49 9.22 -0.28 3.43
C CYS A 49 10.09 -0.01 2.19
N ILE A 50 10.48 1.24 1.95
CA ILE A 50 11.44 1.62 0.90
C ILE A 50 12.80 1.00 1.21
N GLY A 51 13.20 1.09 2.48
CA GLY A 51 14.49 0.59 2.93
C GLY A 51 14.70 -0.89 2.65
N SER A 52 13.66 -1.69 2.84
CA SER A 52 13.67 -3.15 2.63
C SER A 52 13.07 -3.58 1.29
N PHE A 53 13.07 -2.71 0.27
CA PHE A 53 12.62 -3.03 -1.10
C PHE A 53 11.18 -3.57 -1.22
N ARG A 54 10.26 -3.21 -0.31
CA ARG A 54 8.89 -3.75 -0.36
C ARG A 54 8.07 -3.28 -1.56
N PHE A 55 8.52 -2.26 -2.28
CA PHE A 55 7.89 -1.84 -3.54
C PHE A 55 8.08 -2.88 -4.67
N LEU A 56 8.96 -3.88 -4.48
CA LEU A 56 9.10 -5.03 -5.38
C LEU A 56 8.24 -6.23 -4.95
N ASP A 57 7.62 -6.16 -3.77
CA ASP A 57 6.74 -7.20 -3.23
C ASP A 57 5.35 -7.11 -3.90
N LEU A 58 5.26 -7.60 -5.13
CA LEU A 58 4.01 -7.66 -5.90
C LEU A 58 3.13 -8.82 -5.43
N SER A 59 2.75 -8.81 -4.14
CA SER A 59 1.97 -9.91 -3.54
C SER A 59 0.49 -9.86 -3.88
N ILE A 60 -0.03 -8.72 -4.33
CA ILE A 60 -1.47 -8.54 -4.53
C ILE A 60 -2.03 -9.49 -5.63
N PRO A 61 -1.31 -9.77 -6.75
CA PRO A 61 -1.71 -10.80 -7.72
C PRO A 61 -1.87 -12.21 -7.14
N GLN A 62 -1.24 -12.50 -5.99
CA GLN A 62 -1.34 -13.79 -5.30
C GLN A 62 -2.62 -13.88 -4.44
N SER A 63 -3.35 -12.77 -4.29
CA SER A 63 -4.60 -12.73 -3.54
C SER A 63 -5.68 -13.60 -4.20
N PRO A 64 -6.41 -14.44 -3.45
CA PRO A 64 -7.52 -15.25 -3.99
C PRO A 64 -8.65 -14.44 -4.65
N VAL A 65 -8.74 -13.13 -4.37
CA VAL A 65 -9.75 -12.22 -4.95
C VAL A 65 -9.21 -11.40 -6.13
N TYR A 66 -7.95 -11.59 -6.52
CA TYR A 66 -7.29 -10.76 -7.52
C TYR A 66 -8.05 -10.71 -8.85
N THR A 67 -8.52 -11.87 -9.34
CA THR A 67 -9.30 -11.97 -10.57
C THR A 67 -10.58 -11.12 -10.53
N GLU A 68 -11.26 -11.07 -9.39
CA GLU A 68 -12.47 -10.25 -9.21
C GLU A 68 -12.14 -8.76 -9.25
N VAL A 69 -11.06 -8.35 -8.56
CA VAL A 69 -10.57 -6.96 -8.56
C VAL A 69 -10.29 -6.51 -10.00
N LEU A 70 -9.56 -7.30 -10.78
CA LEU A 70 -9.28 -7.00 -12.19
C LEU A 70 -10.55 -6.84 -13.04
N GLN A 71 -11.54 -7.72 -12.86
CA GLN A 71 -12.80 -7.67 -13.61
C GLN A 71 -13.59 -6.39 -13.31
N ARG A 72 -13.66 -5.99 -12.04
CA ARG A 72 -14.34 -4.76 -11.61
C ARG A 72 -13.66 -3.52 -12.17
N LEU A 73 -12.33 -3.48 -12.13
CA LEU A 73 -11.54 -2.38 -12.66
C LEU A 73 -11.65 -2.24 -14.18
N LYS A 74 -11.67 -3.36 -14.91
CA LYS A 74 -11.96 -3.38 -16.36
C LYS A 74 -13.40 -2.96 -16.68
N SER A 75 -14.32 -3.09 -15.72
CA SER A 75 -15.72 -2.67 -15.83
C SER A 75 -15.94 -1.21 -15.38
N GLY A 76 -14.87 -0.49 -15.01
CA GLY A 76 -14.91 0.95 -14.68
C GLY A 76 -15.00 1.29 -13.19
N GLU A 77 -14.98 0.30 -12.28
CA GLU A 77 -14.73 0.58 -10.85
C GLU A 77 -13.33 1.17 -10.66
N LYS A 78 -13.09 1.82 -9.52
CA LYS A 78 -11.86 2.58 -9.23
C LYS A 78 -11.08 1.95 -8.09
N LEU A 79 -9.75 2.03 -8.15
CA LEU A 79 -8.83 1.62 -7.09
C LEU A 79 -7.95 2.82 -6.71
N LEU A 80 -7.78 3.03 -5.40
CA LEU A 80 -6.77 3.93 -4.85
C LEU A 80 -5.52 3.10 -4.52
N ASP A 81 -4.78 2.76 -5.58
CA ASP A 81 -3.44 2.15 -5.62
C ASP A 81 -3.11 1.86 -7.09
N VAL A 82 -1.84 1.71 -7.46
CA VAL A 82 -1.43 1.38 -8.85
C VAL A 82 -1.45 -0.13 -9.07
N TYR A 83 -1.99 -0.56 -10.22
CA TYR A 83 -2.17 -1.97 -10.52
C TYR A 83 -1.98 -2.35 -12.00
N ASP A 84 -1.35 -3.51 -12.23
CA ASP A 84 -1.12 -4.08 -13.56
C ASP A 84 -2.42 -4.48 -14.29
N GLY A 85 -2.43 -4.28 -15.61
CA GLY A 85 -3.50 -4.71 -16.52
C GLY A 85 -4.82 -3.94 -16.43
N VAL A 86 -4.83 -2.80 -15.72
CA VAL A 86 -5.98 -1.92 -15.54
C VAL A 86 -5.78 -0.66 -16.39
N PRO A 87 -6.82 -0.14 -17.08
CA PRO A 87 -6.71 1.12 -17.81
C PRO A 87 -6.24 2.24 -16.86
N SER A 88 -5.14 2.91 -17.19
CA SER A 88 -4.47 3.85 -16.29
C SER A 88 -5.37 5.01 -15.83
N GLU A 89 -6.37 5.39 -16.62
CA GLU A 89 -7.40 6.38 -16.30
C GLU A 89 -8.37 5.96 -15.17
N ASN A 90 -8.35 4.69 -14.79
CA ASN A 90 -9.11 4.16 -13.66
C ASN A 90 -8.28 4.08 -12.37
N ILE A 91 -7.01 4.49 -12.43
CA ILE A 91 -6.06 4.41 -11.35
C ILE A 91 -5.84 5.81 -10.77
N TYR A 92 -5.95 5.89 -9.45
CA TYR A 92 -5.50 7.06 -8.69
C TYR A 92 -4.37 6.62 -7.76
N ALA A 93 -3.34 7.44 -7.68
CA ALA A 93 -2.25 7.25 -6.73
C ALA A 93 -2.12 8.51 -5.88
N SER A 94 -1.98 8.33 -4.58
CA SER A 94 -1.87 9.45 -3.64
C SER A 94 -0.71 9.25 -2.70
N ASP A 95 0.04 10.33 -2.46
CA ASP A 95 1.10 10.38 -1.46
C ASP A 95 1.26 11.83 -0.96
N LEU A 96 1.85 12.00 0.22
CA LEU A 96 2.23 13.30 0.77
C LEU A 96 3.34 13.96 -0.06
N ARG A 97 4.16 13.18 -0.77
CA ARG A 97 5.37 13.65 -1.45
C ARG A 97 5.33 13.36 -2.94
N ARG A 98 5.37 14.44 -3.74
CA ARG A 98 5.39 14.35 -5.20
C ARG A 98 6.59 13.58 -5.73
N ASP A 99 7.74 13.67 -5.07
CA ASP A 99 8.98 13.04 -5.49
C ASP A 99 8.84 11.52 -5.68
N PHE A 100 7.97 10.86 -4.90
CA PHE A 100 7.73 9.43 -5.08
C PHE A 100 7.05 9.08 -6.40
N PHE A 101 6.28 9.99 -6.98
CA PHE A 101 5.66 9.77 -8.29
C PHE A 101 6.72 9.80 -9.39
N ASP A 102 7.62 10.78 -9.35
CA ASP A 102 8.71 10.89 -10.31
C ASP A 102 9.68 9.71 -10.20
N ILE A 103 9.98 9.29 -8.97
CA ILE A 103 10.79 8.11 -8.69
C ILE A 103 10.09 6.82 -9.17
N GLY A 104 8.76 6.72 -9.03
CA GLY A 104 7.97 5.61 -9.55
C GLY A 104 8.05 5.52 -11.07
N TYR A 105 7.88 6.66 -11.77
CA TYR A 105 8.07 6.72 -13.22
C TYR A 105 9.47 6.31 -13.65
N ASP A 106 10.50 6.73 -12.91
CA ASP A 106 11.87 6.32 -13.19
C ASP A 106 12.08 4.82 -12.95
N LEU A 107 11.47 4.25 -11.90
CA LEU A 107 11.56 2.83 -11.56
C LEU A 107 11.07 1.96 -12.74
N PHE A 108 9.91 2.29 -13.31
CA PHE A 108 9.30 1.49 -14.38
C PHE A 108 9.68 1.95 -15.80
N ALA A 109 10.23 3.16 -15.94
CA ALA A 109 10.52 3.80 -17.23
C ALA A 109 9.28 3.86 -18.14
N ASP A 110 8.16 4.32 -17.58
CA ASP A 110 6.82 4.24 -18.17
C ASP A 110 6.07 5.58 -18.20
N ARG A 111 6.77 6.71 -18.05
CA ARG A 111 6.19 8.06 -18.01
C ARG A 111 5.29 8.40 -19.21
N GLU A 112 5.62 7.85 -20.37
CA GLU A 112 4.86 8.07 -21.61
C GLU A 112 3.66 7.12 -21.77
N THR A 113 3.61 6.03 -20.99
CA THR A 113 2.60 4.96 -21.13
C THR A 113 1.62 4.91 -19.97
N LEU A 114 2.05 5.24 -18.75
CA LEU A 114 1.21 5.25 -17.55
C LEU A 114 0.55 6.62 -17.35
N ASN A 115 -0.74 6.71 -17.69
CA ASN A 115 -1.57 7.90 -17.51
C ASN A 115 -2.40 7.82 -16.22
N CYS A 116 -1.72 7.74 -15.07
CA CYS A 116 -2.34 7.73 -13.74
C CYS A 116 -2.61 9.16 -13.22
N ASP A 117 -3.71 9.38 -12.50
CA ASP A 117 -3.94 10.66 -11.79
C ASP A 117 -3.25 10.60 -10.42
N PHE A 118 -2.09 11.26 -10.34
CA PHE A 118 -1.32 11.42 -9.11
C PHE A 118 -1.84 12.60 -8.28
N ILE A 119 -2.20 12.33 -7.04
CA ILE A 119 -2.75 13.31 -6.10
C ILE A 119 -1.75 13.49 -4.95
N VAL A 120 -1.13 14.68 -4.87
CA VAL A 120 -0.35 15.03 -3.68
C VAL A 120 -1.33 15.44 -2.58
N ALA A 121 -1.48 14.65 -1.53
CA ALA A 121 -2.47 14.92 -0.50
C ALA A 121 -2.12 14.29 0.85
N ASP A 122 -2.48 15.01 1.90
CA ASP A 122 -2.67 14.43 3.23
C ASP A 122 -4.05 13.80 3.31
N ILE A 123 -4.09 12.49 3.56
CA ILE A 123 -5.35 11.74 3.68
C ILE A 123 -6.18 12.19 4.90
N PHE A 124 -5.55 12.84 5.88
CA PHE A 124 -6.24 13.38 7.06
C PHE A 124 -6.69 14.83 6.87
N ASP A 125 -6.32 15.51 5.78
CA ASP A 125 -6.85 16.82 5.46
C ASP A 125 -8.20 16.68 4.71
N PRO A 126 -9.33 17.04 5.35
CA PRO A 126 -10.65 16.94 4.72
C PRO A 126 -10.82 17.89 3.53
N ASN A 127 -9.90 18.84 3.34
CA ASN A 127 -9.91 19.77 2.21
C ASN A 127 -8.89 19.40 1.12
N SER A 128 -8.24 18.25 1.22
CA SER A 128 -7.26 17.80 0.23
C SER A 128 -7.90 17.49 -1.13
N ASP A 129 -7.10 17.55 -2.19
CA ASP A 129 -7.57 17.18 -3.53
C ASP A 129 -7.92 15.70 -3.64
N LEU A 130 -7.37 14.86 -2.76
CA LEU A 130 -7.76 13.45 -2.63
C LEU A 130 -9.23 13.33 -2.25
N VAL A 131 -9.63 14.02 -1.17
CA VAL A 131 -11.01 14.06 -0.71
C VAL A 131 -11.88 14.66 -1.82
N LYS A 132 -11.56 15.84 -2.34
CA LYS A 132 -12.37 16.48 -3.41
C LYS A 132 -12.57 15.60 -4.65
N LYS A 133 -11.54 14.86 -5.09
CA LYS A 133 -11.60 14.04 -6.31
C LYS A 133 -12.26 12.67 -6.10
N LEU A 134 -12.04 12.06 -4.94
CA LEU A 134 -12.40 10.65 -4.67
C LEU A 134 -13.53 10.45 -3.66
N THR A 135 -13.99 11.49 -2.98
CA THR A 135 -15.19 11.44 -2.13
C THR A 135 -16.38 10.91 -2.93
N GLY A 136 -17.02 9.85 -2.43
CA GLY A 136 -18.13 9.16 -3.09
C GLY A 136 -17.71 8.20 -4.23
N LYS A 137 -16.41 8.11 -4.55
CA LYS A 137 -15.81 7.16 -5.50
C LYS A 137 -14.92 6.11 -4.80
N ALA A 138 -14.32 6.48 -3.67
CA ALA A 138 -13.59 5.59 -2.77
C ALA A 138 -13.81 6.08 -1.32
N GLY A 139 -14.45 5.26 -0.47
CA GLY A 139 -14.74 5.63 0.93
C GLY A 139 -15.75 6.78 1.09
N ARG A 140 -16.27 6.96 2.32
CA ARG A 140 -17.44 7.81 2.63
C ARG A 140 -17.11 9.32 2.64
N THR A 141 -18.15 10.14 2.49
CA THR A 141 -18.08 11.62 2.41
C THR A 141 -18.13 12.35 3.76
N ASP A 142 -18.32 11.61 4.87
CA ASP A 142 -18.40 12.16 6.23
C ASP A 142 -18.35 11.02 7.27
N PRO A 143 -17.17 10.60 7.76
CA PRO A 143 -17.06 9.65 8.86
C PRO A 143 -17.07 10.38 10.22
N GLU A 144 -17.90 9.90 11.17
CA GLU A 144 -17.80 10.32 12.57
C GLU A 144 -16.57 9.70 13.26
N ASP A 145 -16.08 10.41 14.28
CA ASP A 145 -14.85 10.14 15.02
C ASP A 145 -14.97 8.84 15.85
N PRO A 146 -14.21 7.78 15.53
CA PRO A 146 -14.32 6.50 16.22
C PRO A 146 -13.48 6.53 17.51
N ASP A 147 -14.11 7.00 18.57
CA ASP A 147 -13.73 6.81 19.99
C ASP A 147 -12.47 7.52 20.52
N ASP A 148 -12.73 8.45 21.45
CA ASP A 148 -11.88 9.12 22.47
C ASP A 148 -10.41 9.46 22.12
N LYS A 149 -10.25 10.61 21.46
CA LYS A 149 -8.95 11.27 21.18
C LYS A 149 -8.19 11.74 22.42
N GLU A 150 -8.82 11.78 23.60
CA GLU A 150 -8.18 12.25 24.83
C GLU A 150 -7.22 11.19 25.41
N ASN A 151 -7.45 9.91 25.11
CA ASN A 151 -6.68 8.77 25.62
C ASN A 151 -6.14 7.81 24.55
N ALA A 152 -6.42 8.06 23.26
CA ALA A 152 -5.96 7.19 22.18
C ALA A 152 -4.42 7.15 22.11
N PRO A 153 -3.80 5.95 22.05
CA PRO A 153 -2.36 5.85 21.80
C PRO A 153 -2.04 6.47 20.44
N GLY A 154 -0.90 7.17 20.33
CA GLY A 154 -0.51 7.89 19.10
C GLY A 154 -0.35 7.06 17.81
N ASN A 155 -0.65 5.77 17.84
CA ASN A 155 -0.84 4.91 16.69
C ASN A 155 -2.04 3.99 16.94
N TYR A 156 -3.08 4.07 16.11
CA TYR A 156 -4.19 3.12 16.12
C TYR A 156 -3.68 1.72 15.71
N ARG A 157 -4.05 0.70 16.48
CA ARG A 157 -3.67 -0.69 16.25
C ARG A 157 -4.93 -1.56 16.30
N HIS A 158 -5.04 -2.48 15.35
CA HIS A 158 -6.11 -3.47 15.34
C HIS A 158 -5.54 -4.88 15.56
N ASP A 159 -6.25 -5.65 16.38
CA ASP A 159 -6.23 -7.11 16.33
C ASP A 159 -7.36 -7.62 15.40
N LEU A 160 -7.54 -8.94 15.30
CA LEU A 160 -8.58 -9.54 14.46
C LEU A 160 -9.99 -9.09 14.85
N ASP A 161 -10.23 -8.94 16.15
CA ASP A 161 -11.57 -8.67 16.70
C ASP A 161 -11.95 -7.19 16.55
N THR A 162 -11.05 -6.27 16.91
CA THR A 162 -11.22 -4.83 16.71
C THR A 162 -11.32 -4.49 15.22
N TRP A 163 -10.62 -5.20 14.33
CA TRP A 163 -10.76 -5.02 12.89
C TRP A 163 -12.14 -5.44 12.39
N LYS A 164 -12.63 -6.59 12.87
CA LYS A 164 -13.98 -7.04 12.54
C LYS A 164 -15.04 -6.08 13.07
N ARG A 165 -14.93 -5.64 14.34
CA ARG A 165 -15.85 -4.68 14.96
C ARG A 165 -15.91 -3.35 14.22
N MET A 166 -14.76 -2.84 13.78
CA MET A 166 -14.72 -1.64 12.93
C MET A 166 -15.58 -1.82 11.68
N TRP A 167 -15.49 -2.97 11.00
CA TRP A 167 -16.31 -3.23 9.82
C TRP A 167 -17.78 -3.52 10.12
N GLU A 168 -18.12 -4.11 11.28
CA GLU A 168 -19.51 -4.21 11.76
C GLU A 168 -20.11 -2.82 12.02
N GLN A 169 -19.33 -1.89 12.57
CA GLN A 169 -19.74 -0.50 12.72
C GLN A 169 -19.94 0.18 11.36
N VAL A 170 -19.04 -0.04 10.40
CA VAL A 170 -19.22 0.42 9.02
C VAL A 170 -20.50 -0.13 8.41
N GLU A 171 -20.83 -1.42 8.58
CA GLU A 171 -22.11 -2.00 8.13
C GLU A 171 -23.31 -1.22 8.70
N MET A 172 -23.33 -1.03 10.02
CA MET A 172 -24.41 -0.36 10.74
C MET A 172 -24.60 1.08 10.30
N GLU A 173 -23.52 1.87 10.27
CA GLU A 173 -23.57 3.30 9.99
C GLU A 173 -23.84 3.64 8.53
N THR A 174 -23.53 2.72 7.61
CA THR A 174 -23.71 2.94 6.18
C THR A 174 -24.94 2.24 5.61
N GLY A 175 -25.58 1.36 6.39
CA GLY A 175 -26.65 0.48 5.91
C GLY A 175 -26.20 -0.48 4.82
N THR A 176 -24.90 -0.77 4.73
CA THR A 176 -24.33 -1.72 3.76
C THR A 176 -23.95 -3.03 4.45
N ARG A 177 -23.61 -4.06 3.68
CA ARG A 177 -23.13 -5.35 4.20
C ARG A 177 -21.75 -5.69 3.67
N TRP A 178 -20.92 -6.28 4.50
CA TRP A 178 -19.53 -6.60 4.24
C TRP A 178 -19.17 -7.98 4.82
N LYS A 179 -18.54 -8.83 4.00
CA LYS A 179 -17.85 -10.01 4.49
C LYS A 179 -16.40 -9.66 4.77
N VAL A 180 -15.99 -9.83 6.02
CA VAL A 180 -14.62 -9.56 6.48
C VAL A 180 -13.96 -10.89 6.85
N ASP A 181 -12.98 -11.30 6.07
CA ASP A 181 -12.07 -12.41 6.42
C ASP A 181 -10.77 -11.80 6.93
N SER A 182 -10.24 -12.26 8.07
CA SER A 182 -8.95 -11.79 8.59
C SER A 182 -8.15 -12.91 9.25
N TRP A 183 -6.82 -12.81 9.21
CA TRP A 183 -5.92 -13.77 9.83
C TRP A 183 -4.59 -13.12 10.24
N ARG A 184 -3.93 -13.78 11.19
CA ARG A 184 -2.62 -13.41 11.71
C ARG A 184 -1.52 -13.99 10.83
N GLU A 185 -0.52 -13.19 10.50
CA GLU A 185 0.76 -13.64 9.94
C GLU A 185 1.90 -13.12 10.83
N ASP A 186 2.84 -13.98 11.18
CA ASP A 186 3.98 -13.60 12.01
C ASP A 186 5.02 -12.76 11.23
N TRP A 187 5.76 -11.93 11.97
CA TRP A 187 6.87 -11.16 11.42
C TRP A 187 8.06 -12.09 11.14
N GLN A 188 8.09 -12.75 9.98
CA GLN A 188 9.23 -13.59 9.63
C GLN A 188 10.48 -12.73 9.32
N GLY A 189 11.44 -12.69 10.26
CA GLY A 189 12.81 -12.20 10.05
C GLY A 189 13.00 -10.69 10.07
N VAL A 190 12.15 -9.94 10.80
CA VAL A 190 12.20 -8.45 10.86
C VAL A 190 12.35 -7.91 12.28
N ASP A 191 12.66 -8.81 13.20
CA ASP A 191 12.42 -8.70 14.65
C ASP A 191 13.18 -7.52 15.26
N LYS A 192 14.45 -7.32 14.86
CA LYS A 192 15.35 -6.33 15.44
C LYS A 192 14.98 -4.87 15.14
N GLY A 193 14.28 -4.61 14.03
CA GLY A 193 13.82 -3.26 13.66
C GLY A 193 12.48 -2.90 14.31
N PHE A 194 11.65 -3.91 14.56
CA PHE A 194 10.29 -3.77 15.09
C PHE A 194 10.25 -3.70 16.62
N ASP A 195 11.19 -4.34 17.33
CA ASP A 195 11.33 -4.20 18.79
C ASP A 195 11.42 -2.73 19.21
N LYS A 196 12.00 -1.85 18.38
CA LYS A 196 12.07 -0.41 18.67
C LYS A 196 10.71 0.30 18.67
N TYR A 197 9.74 -0.17 17.87
CA TYR A 197 8.42 0.45 17.68
C TYR A 197 7.27 -0.29 18.39
N HIS A 198 7.51 -1.55 18.75
CA HIS A 198 6.55 -2.44 19.39
C HIS A 198 7.09 -3.05 20.69
N ALA A 199 8.14 -2.46 21.27
CA ALA A 199 8.71 -2.90 22.54
C ALA A 199 7.59 -3.17 23.56
N ASN A 200 7.59 -4.39 24.12
CA ASN A 200 6.67 -4.83 25.16
C ASN A 200 5.21 -5.07 24.71
N VAL A 201 4.94 -5.17 23.41
CA VAL A 201 3.61 -5.52 22.89
C VAL A 201 3.72 -6.65 21.87
N GLU A 202 3.00 -7.74 22.09
CA GLU A 202 2.87 -8.79 21.06
C GLU A 202 2.22 -8.18 19.81
N SER A 203 2.91 -8.28 18.67
CA SER A 203 2.44 -7.70 17.42
C SER A 203 2.56 -8.71 16.29
N PHE A 204 1.70 -8.56 15.28
CA PHE A 204 1.65 -9.43 14.11
C PHE A 204 1.20 -8.64 12.89
N LYS A 205 1.37 -9.21 11.69
CA LYS A 205 0.76 -8.68 10.47
C LYS A 205 -0.70 -9.12 10.41
N LEU A 206 -1.61 -8.17 10.50
CA LEU A 206 -3.03 -8.40 10.22
C LEU A 206 -3.23 -8.50 8.70
N ARG A 207 -3.61 -9.67 8.22
CA ARG A 207 -4.07 -9.87 6.84
C ARG A 207 -5.58 -9.89 6.83
N PHE A 208 -6.17 -9.29 5.80
CA PHE A 208 -7.62 -9.27 5.68
C PHE A 208 -8.08 -9.18 4.23
N VAL A 209 -9.32 -9.60 4.00
CA VAL A 209 -10.09 -9.37 2.78
C VAL A 209 -11.46 -8.87 3.20
N VAL A 210 -11.87 -7.73 2.67
CA VAL A 210 -13.18 -7.15 2.94
C VAL A 210 -13.96 -7.08 1.63
N ARG A 211 -15.15 -7.69 1.58
CA ARG A 211 -15.98 -7.75 0.37
C ARG A 211 -17.35 -7.16 0.63
N ARG A 212 -17.80 -6.25 -0.23
CA ARG A 212 -19.17 -5.74 -0.17
C ARG A 212 -20.15 -6.83 -0.59
N LEU A 213 -21.16 -7.08 0.23
CA LEU A 213 -22.29 -7.95 -0.09
C LEU A 213 -23.41 -7.11 -0.73
N LYS A 214 -24.12 -7.71 -1.69
CA LYS A 214 -25.27 -7.09 -2.36
C LYS A 214 -26.52 -7.16 -1.48
#